data_AF-A0A8T3TWY8-F1
#
_entry.id   AF-A0A8T3TWY8-F1
#
_cell.length_a   1.000
_cell.length_b   1.000
_cell.length_c   1.000
_cell.angle_alpha   90.00
_cell.angle_beta   90.00
_cell.angle_gamma   90.00
#
_symmetry.space_group_name_H-M   'P 1'
#
loop_
_entity.id
_entity.type
_entity.pdbx_description
1 polymer ?
#
loop_
_entity_poly.entity_id
_entity_poly.type
_entity_poly.pdbx_seq_one_letter_code
_entity_poly.pdbx_strand_id
1 'polypeptide(L)'
;MHPAARRFLAMWAALDAGGTPVGDQAPTVIPSIPGPPDATRERLLLLLNKSRRSIREAAARVDGHEMQRCHIVHPLVGHLRCGEWLLFIGLHDLMHLEQLHGLRGADAVSALA
;
A
#
# COMPACT_ATOMS: atom_id res chain seq x y z
N MET A 1 -4.64 9.31 -5.47
CA MET A 1 -4.38 7.85 -5.40
C MET A 1 -5.53 7.16 -4.67
N HIS A 2 -6.06 6.06 -5.20
CA HIS A 2 -7.16 5.31 -4.57
C HIS A 2 -6.70 4.55 -3.30
N PRO A 3 -7.22 4.87 -2.09
CA PRO A 3 -6.71 4.29 -0.83
C PRO A 3 -6.97 2.77 -0.70
N ALA A 4 -8.00 2.25 -1.38
CA ALA A 4 -8.33 0.83 -1.31
C ALA A 4 -7.35 -0.07 -2.07
N ALA A 5 -6.55 0.47 -3.01
CA ALA A 5 -5.62 -0.33 -3.80
C ALA A 5 -4.49 -0.94 -2.94
N ARG A 6 -4.04 -0.20 -1.91
CA ARG A 6 -2.95 -0.62 -1.00
C ARG A 6 -3.29 -1.83 -0.15
N ARG A 7 -4.56 -1.96 0.25
CA ARG A 7 -5.08 -3.09 1.02
C ARG A 7 -4.84 -4.42 0.32
N PHE A 8 -4.97 -4.46 -1.00
CA PHE A 8 -4.86 -5.71 -1.76
C PHE A 8 -3.42 -6.21 -1.77
N LEU A 9 -2.43 -5.35 -1.97
CA LEU A 9 -1.02 -5.75 -2.05
C LEU A 9 -0.51 -6.42 -0.77
N ALA A 10 -0.83 -5.85 0.40
CA ALA A 10 -0.45 -6.44 1.69
C ALA A 10 -1.10 -7.81 1.91
N MET A 11 -2.38 -7.94 1.54
CA MET A 11 -3.14 -9.19 1.72
C MET A 11 -2.56 -10.34 0.89
N TRP A 12 -2.04 -10.06 -0.30
CA TRP A 12 -1.47 -11.11 -1.16
C TRP A 12 -0.10 -11.58 -0.70
N ALA A 13 0.79 -10.70 -0.23
CA ALA A 13 2.04 -11.12 0.40
C ALA A 13 1.78 -12.07 1.60
N ALA A 14 0.69 -11.79 2.34
CA ALA A 14 0.26 -12.58 3.48
C ALA A 14 -0.39 -13.93 3.12
N LEU A 15 -1.07 -14.03 1.97
CA LEU A 15 -1.60 -15.30 1.46
C LEU A 15 -0.47 -16.23 0.99
N ASP A 16 0.55 -15.65 0.38
CA ASP A 16 1.70 -16.37 -0.14
C ASP A 16 2.59 -16.91 1.00
N ALA A 17 2.80 -16.12 2.06
CA ALA A 17 3.47 -16.57 3.28
C ALA A 17 2.77 -17.76 3.97
N GLY A 18 1.44 -17.85 3.85
CA GLY A 18 0.63 -18.90 4.45
C GLY A 18 0.56 -20.23 3.67
N GLY A 19 1.37 -20.40 2.62
CA GLY A 19 1.42 -21.65 1.84
C GLY A 19 0.18 -21.93 0.98
N THR A 20 -0.73 -20.97 0.83
CA THR A 20 -1.83 -21.08 -0.14
C THR A 20 -1.26 -20.76 -1.52
N PRO A 21 -1.25 -21.69 -2.49
CA PRO A 21 -0.69 -21.43 -3.80
C PRO A 21 -1.61 -20.45 -4.53
N VAL A 22 -1.16 -19.20 -4.62
CA VAL A 22 -1.86 -18.13 -5.32
C VAL A 22 -1.42 -17.99 -6.78
N GLY A 23 -0.33 -18.66 -7.16
CA GLY A 23 0.14 -18.97 -8.52
C GLY A 23 -0.30 -17.99 -9.61
N ASP A 24 -1.01 -18.50 -10.61
CA ASP A 24 -1.47 -17.76 -11.80
C ASP A 24 -2.61 -16.77 -11.52
N GLN A 25 -3.10 -16.69 -10.27
CA GLN A 25 -4.16 -15.75 -9.89
C GLN A 25 -3.63 -14.46 -9.26
N ALA A 26 -2.30 -14.28 -9.23
CA ALA A 26 -1.69 -13.07 -8.71
C ALA A 26 -2.23 -11.82 -9.44
N PRO A 27 -2.68 -10.79 -8.71
CA PRO A 27 -3.23 -9.60 -9.33
C PRO A 27 -2.13 -8.78 -10.00
N THR A 28 -2.45 -8.18 -11.15
CA THR A 28 -1.57 -7.20 -11.78
C THR A 28 -1.56 -5.91 -10.96
N VAL A 29 -0.36 -5.48 -10.56
CA VAL A 29 -0.18 -4.19 -9.89
C VAL A 29 -0.28 -3.07 -10.91
N ILE A 30 -1.33 -2.27 -10.84
CA ILE A 30 -1.53 -1.09 -11.71
C ILE A 30 -1.19 0.17 -10.91
N PRO A 31 -0.14 0.93 -11.30
CA PRO A 31 0.22 2.16 -10.61
C PRO A 31 -0.79 3.29 -10.89
N SER A 32 -0.80 4.28 -10.00
CA SER A 32 -1.44 5.59 -10.23
C SER A 32 -2.96 5.59 -10.47
N ILE A 33 -3.70 4.60 -9.95
CA ILE A 33 -5.18 4.63 -10.02
C ILE A 33 -5.71 5.88 -9.29
N PRO A 34 -6.41 6.80 -9.99
CA PRO A 34 -6.96 7.99 -9.36
C PRO A 34 -8.03 7.63 -8.35
N GLY A 35 -8.13 8.43 -7.28
CA GLY A 35 -9.24 8.31 -6.33
C GLY A 35 -10.52 8.93 -6.91
N PRO A 36 -11.69 8.65 -6.33
CA PRO A 36 -12.91 9.38 -6.67
C PRO A 36 -12.70 10.88 -6.42
N PRO A 37 -13.03 11.76 -7.37
CA PRO A 37 -12.82 13.21 -7.23
C PRO A 37 -13.72 13.83 -6.15
N ASP A 38 -14.81 13.16 -5.81
CA ASP A 38 -15.83 13.56 -4.83
C ASP A 38 -15.65 12.83 -3.47
N ALA A 39 -14.51 12.18 -3.23
CA ALA A 39 -14.28 11.45 -2.00
C ALA A 39 -14.27 12.39 -0.78
N THR A 40 -15.21 12.20 0.14
CA THR A 40 -15.26 12.98 1.38
C THR A 40 -14.10 12.62 2.31
N ARG A 41 -13.75 13.54 3.21
CA ARG A 41 -12.71 13.31 4.23
C ARG A 41 -13.02 12.09 5.09
N GLU A 42 -14.28 11.95 5.52
CA GLU A 42 -14.75 10.83 6.33
C GLU A 42 -14.57 9.51 5.58
N ARG A 43 -14.90 9.49 4.28
CA ARG A 43 -14.72 8.33 3.43
C ARG A 43 -13.24 7.97 3.27
N LEU A 44 -12.38 8.95 3.05
CA LEU A 44 -10.93 8.74 2.93
C LEU A 44 -10.33 8.19 4.23
N LEU A 45 -10.71 8.75 5.39
CA LEU A 45 -10.27 8.26 6.70
C LEU A 45 -10.75 6.84 6.99
N LEU A 46 -12.00 6.51 6.64
CA LEU A 46 -12.53 5.16 6.75
C LEU A 46 -11.69 4.16 5.93
N LEU A 47 -11.39 4.50 4.67
CA LEU A 47 -10.58 3.64 3.81
C LEU A 47 -9.13 3.51 4.31
N LEU A 48 -8.55 4.59 4.83
CA LEU A 48 -7.21 4.58 5.42
C LEU A 48 -7.15 3.66 6.65
N ASN A 49 -8.14 3.73 7.53
CA ASN A 49 -8.21 2.86 8.71
C ASN A 49 -8.36 1.39 8.34
N LYS A 50 -9.12 1.08 7.28
CA LYS A 50 -9.21 -0.28 6.72
C LYS A 50 -7.86 -0.75 6.18
N SER A 51 -7.15 0.11 5.43
CA SER A 51 -5.82 -0.20 4.91
C SER A 51 -4.83 -0.51 6.03
N ARG A 52 -4.78 0.33 7.07
CA ARG A 52 -3.90 0.12 8.25
C ARG A 52 -4.18 -1.20 8.96
N ARG A 53 -5.44 -1.58 9.10
CA ARG A 53 -5.81 -2.88 9.70
C ARG A 53 -5.27 -4.03 8.85
N SER A 54 -5.54 -4.02 7.55
CA SER A 54 -5.07 -5.09 6.65
C SER A 54 -3.54 -5.18 6.56
N ILE A 55 -2.82 -4.06 6.62
CA ILE A 55 -1.35 -4.06 6.66
C ILE A 55 -0.83 -4.73 7.94
N ARG A 56 -1.43 -4.45 9.10
CA ARG A 56 -1.04 -5.10 10.37
C ARG A 56 -1.31 -6.61 10.34
N GLU A 57 -2.47 -7.00 9.82
CA GLU A 57 -2.82 -8.42 9.65
C GLU A 57 -1.85 -9.13 8.70
N ALA A 58 -1.46 -8.46 7.62
CA ALA A 58 -0.47 -8.98 6.68
C ALA A 58 0.92 -9.12 7.31
N ALA A 59 1.37 -8.08 8.03
CA ALA A 59 2.66 -8.12 8.73
C ALA A 59 2.76 -9.29 9.70
N ALA A 60 1.69 -9.55 10.48
CA ALA A 60 1.65 -10.68 11.41
C ALA A 60 1.74 -12.06 10.72
N ARG A 61 1.33 -12.16 9.44
CA ARG A 61 1.43 -13.40 8.66
C ARG A 61 2.76 -13.56 7.93
N VAL A 62 3.41 -12.44 7.62
CA VAL A 62 4.73 -12.43 6.99
C VAL A 62 5.85 -12.62 8.01
N ASP A 63 5.59 -12.40 9.29
CA ASP A 63 6.52 -12.65 10.40
C ASP A 63 7.06 -14.10 10.33
N GLY A 64 8.39 -14.23 10.23
CA GLY A 64 9.08 -15.51 10.02
C GLY A 64 9.13 -16.02 8.57
N HIS A 65 8.52 -15.29 7.63
CA HIS A 65 8.47 -15.58 6.19
C HIS A 65 9.03 -14.42 5.34
N GLU A 66 9.77 -13.49 5.93
CA GLU A 66 10.20 -12.25 5.29
C GLU A 66 11.07 -12.51 4.06
N MET A 67 11.85 -13.58 4.11
CA MET A 67 12.79 -13.97 3.06
C MET A 67 12.15 -14.80 1.95
N GLN A 68 10.91 -15.25 2.13
CA GLN A 68 10.17 -16.02 1.13
C GLN A 68 9.94 -15.15 -0.11
N ARG A 69 10.19 -15.70 -1.30
CA ARG A 69 9.86 -15.02 -2.55
C ARG A 69 8.35 -14.88 -2.67
N CYS A 70 7.88 -13.67 -2.95
CA CYS A 70 6.48 -13.44 -3.26
C CYS A 70 6.22 -13.63 -4.75
N HIS A 71 5.09 -14.24 -5.10
CA HIS A 71 4.67 -14.48 -6.48
C HIS A 71 4.19 -13.21 -7.19
N ILE A 72 3.80 -12.17 -6.45
CA ILE A 72 3.44 -10.88 -7.05
C ILE A 72 4.67 -10.21 -7.65
N VAL A 73 4.55 -9.76 -8.89
CA VAL A 73 5.57 -8.99 -9.60
C VAL A 73 5.18 -7.51 -9.58
N HIS A 74 6.08 -6.67 -9.08
CA HIS A 74 5.91 -5.23 -9.23
C HIS A 74 6.33 -4.80 -10.65
N PRO A 75 5.54 -3.99 -11.37
CA PRO A 75 5.83 -3.61 -12.75
C PRO A 75 7.14 -2.84 -12.91
N LEU A 76 7.59 -2.11 -11.88
CA LEU A 76 8.79 -1.28 -11.94
C LEU A 76 9.99 -1.84 -11.16
N VAL A 77 9.78 -2.78 -10.23
CA VAL A 77 10.86 -3.29 -9.37
C VAL A 77 11.03 -4.81 -9.46
N GLY A 78 10.19 -5.48 -10.25
CA GLY A 78 10.27 -6.92 -10.46
C GLY A 78 9.79 -7.71 -9.25
N HIS A 79 10.44 -8.84 -8.98
CA HIS A 79 10.10 -9.71 -7.87
C HIS A 79 10.65 -9.18 -6.55
N LEU A 80 9.81 -9.24 -5.53
CA LEU A 80 10.17 -8.91 -4.16
C LEU A 80 9.88 -10.11 -3.25
N ARG A 81 10.62 -10.21 -2.16
CA ARG A 81 10.31 -11.10 -1.04
C ARG A 81 9.11 -10.56 -0.25
N CYS A 82 8.48 -11.40 0.55
CA CYS A 82 7.31 -11.02 1.34
C CYS A 82 7.60 -9.84 2.28
N GLY A 83 8.78 -9.84 2.93
CA GLY A 83 9.21 -8.72 3.78
C GLY A 83 9.49 -7.44 2.98
N GLU A 84 10.06 -7.56 1.79
CA GLU A 84 10.34 -6.41 0.91
C GLU A 84 9.05 -5.74 0.40
N TRP A 85 7.98 -6.52 0.19
CA TRP A 85 6.66 -5.97 -0.10
C TRP A 85 6.10 -5.13 1.05
N LEU A 86 6.28 -5.56 2.31
CA LEU A 86 5.87 -4.76 3.47
C LEU A 86 6.67 -3.46 3.57
N LEU A 87 7.99 -3.53 3.35
CA LEU A 87 8.85 -2.35 3.33
C LEU A 87 8.44 -1.37 2.23
N PHE A 88 8.20 -1.88 1.02
CA PHE A 88 7.75 -1.08 -0.12
C PHE A 88 6.45 -0.31 0.19
N ILE A 89 5.46 -1.00 0.79
CA ILE A 89 4.19 -0.37 1.19
C ILE A 89 4.43 0.72 2.25
N GLY A 90 5.29 0.46 3.24
CA GLY A 90 5.62 1.43 4.29
C GLY A 90 6.32 2.68 3.76
N LEU A 91 7.34 2.51 2.91
CA LEU A 91 8.04 3.61 2.22
C LEU A 91 7.09 4.44 1.37
N HIS A 92 6.20 3.78 0.64
CA HIS A 92 5.20 4.45 -0.19
C HIS A 92 4.20 5.28 0.64
N ASP A 93 3.80 4.78 1.82
CA ASP A 93 2.95 5.54 2.74
C ASP A 93 3.67 6.77 3.32
N LEU A 94 4.96 6.64 3.66
CA LEU A 94 5.78 7.76 4.14
C LEU A 94 5.92 8.85 3.07
N MET A 95 6.24 8.48 1.84
CA MET A 95 6.34 9.40 0.70
C MET A 95 5.05 10.23 0.53
N HIS A 96 3.88 9.60 0.67
CA HIS A 96 2.61 10.34 0.58
C HIS A 96 2.34 11.26 1.77
N LEU A 97 2.78 10.90 2.98
CA LEU A 97 2.68 11.79 4.13
C LEU A 97 3.56 13.03 3.93
N GLU A 98 4.76 12.86 3.39
CA GLU A 98 5.66 13.96 3.04
C GLU A 98 5.03 14.88 1.99
N GLN A 99 4.43 14.33 0.94
CA GLN A 99 3.68 15.11 -0.07
C GLN A 99 2.54 15.92 0.57
N LEU A 100 1.76 15.32 1.48
CA LEU A 100 0.67 16.02 2.17
C LEU A 100 1.18 17.14 3.09
N HIS A 101 2.30 16.93 3.79
CA HIS A 101 2.94 17.97 4.58
C HIS A 101 3.44 19.12 3.69
N GLY A 102 4.03 18.81 2.53
CA GLY A 102 4.45 19.79 1.54
C GLY A 102 3.30 20.66 1.04
N LEU A 103 2.17 20.04 0.67
CA LEU A 103 0.96 20.76 0.23
C LEU A 103 0.42 21.67 1.34
N ARG A 104 0.31 21.18 2.58
CA ARG A 104 -0.11 22.02 3.72
C ARG A 104 0.81 23.23 3.94
N GLY A 105 2.11 23.06 3.74
CA GLY A 105 3.08 24.14 3.82
C GLY A 105 2.91 25.16 2.69
N ALA A 106 2.71 24.68 1.46
CA ALA A 106 2.47 25.54 0.29
C ALA A 106 1.16 26.34 0.43
N ASP A 107 0.07 25.71 0.87
CA ASP A 107 -1.21 26.37 1.11
C ASP A 107 -1.09 27.46 2.18
N ALA A 108 -0.32 27.21 3.25
CA ALA A 108 -0.09 28.19 4.32
C ALA A 108 0.71 29.41 3.83
N VAL A 109 1.72 29.20 2.99
CA VAL A 109 2.49 30.29 2.37
C VAL A 109 1.61 31.09 1.40
N SER A 110 0.79 30.40 0.60
CA SER A 110 -0.10 31.04 -0.36
C SER A 110 -1.25 31.82 0.29
N ALA A 111 -1.63 31.51 1.53
CA ALA A 111 -2.62 32.25 2.31
C ALA A 111 -2.06 33.49 3.02
N LEU A 112 -0.72 33.61 3.09
CA LEU A 112 -0.01 34.74 3.71
C LEU A 112 0.50 35.77 2.68
N ALA A 113 0.40 35.46 1.38
CA ALA A 113 0.78 36.31 0.25
C ALA A 113 -0.44 37.04 -0.32
#